data_AF-A0A127VD79-F1
#
_entry.id   AF-A0A127VD79-F1
#
_cell.length_a   1.000
_cell.length_b   1.000
_cell.length_c   1.000
_cell.angle_alpha   90.00
_cell.angle_beta   90.00
_cell.angle_gamma   90.00
#
_symmetry.space_group_name_H-M   'P 1'
#
loop_
_entity.id
_entity.type
_entity.pdbx_description
1 polymer ?
#
loop_
_entity_poly.entity_id
_entity_poly.type
_entity_poly.pdbx_seq_one_letter_code
_entity_poly.pdbx_strand_id
1 'polypeptide(L)'
;MNKNTGSKTVKWDIDLPEKVFHIKGTVTVSNQLSVPVKTIRRLWVNHLEVFPETATALRPFYDCSFEWGELGQNASYTAALSICVAVFNSERLAENLFICFKEEFVENFPDGNFELVLEVTRFLNKHNDRLHPNLYSRFCFSAITNSREILLYKDPETGLITTDLAENYAMHREYMPNVTLRKLNERKQRLLFKLFAKDNYIISGYEFPEVMRRVEDMMARFYWRSVEKIITRKIADRYED
;
A
#
# COMPACT_ATOMS: atom_id res chain seq x y z
N MET A 1 -16.83 -25.93 3.35
CA MET A 1 -17.12 -25.78 4.79
C MET A 1 -16.47 -24.49 5.27
N ASN A 2 -17.29 -23.50 5.63
CA ASN A 2 -16.85 -22.22 6.19
C ASN A 2 -16.29 -22.44 7.60
N LYS A 3 -15.03 -22.06 7.83
CA LYS A 3 -14.37 -22.05 9.14
C LYS A 3 -13.84 -20.66 9.54
N ASN A 4 -14.45 -19.57 9.06
CA ASN A 4 -14.11 -18.22 9.52
C ASN A 4 -15.25 -17.58 10.34
N THR A 5 -15.84 -18.35 11.24
CA THR A 5 -16.64 -17.80 12.35
C THR A 5 -15.78 -17.77 13.60
N GLY A 6 -15.26 -16.57 13.90
CA GLY A 6 -14.74 -16.21 15.22
C GLY A 6 -13.33 -16.69 15.53
N SER A 7 -12.31 -16.10 14.90
CA SER A 7 -10.97 -16.17 15.49
C SER A 7 -10.88 -15.09 16.57
N LYS A 8 -10.74 -15.52 17.83
CA LYS A 8 -10.16 -14.71 18.91
C LYS A 8 -8.96 -13.96 18.32
N THR A 9 -8.84 -12.66 18.57
CA THR A 9 -7.73 -11.82 18.08
C THR A 9 -6.39 -12.45 18.43
N VAL A 10 -5.88 -13.32 17.56
CA VAL A 10 -4.57 -13.94 17.68
C VAL A 10 -3.59 -12.80 17.57
N LYS A 11 -2.92 -12.48 18.69
CA LYS A 11 -1.88 -11.47 18.69
C LYS A 11 -0.63 -12.08 18.10
N TRP A 12 -0.32 -11.69 16.87
CA TRP A 12 0.96 -11.99 16.26
C TRP A 12 2.01 -11.07 16.86
N ASP A 13 3.03 -11.63 17.49
CA ASP A 13 4.18 -10.86 17.97
C ASP A 13 5.33 -11.03 16.99
N ILE A 14 5.98 -9.92 16.67
CA ILE A 14 7.22 -9.92 15.91
C ILE A 14 8.33 -9.56 16.89
N ASP A 15 9.26 -10.49 17.06
CA ASP A 15 10.43 -10.26 17.89
C ASP A 15 11.31 -9.22 17.20
N LEU A 16 11.20 -7.97 17.67
CA LEU A 16 12.05 -6.88 17.21
C LEU A 16 12.98 -6.53 18.36
N PRO A 17 14.30 -6.47 18.12
CA PRO A 17 15.28 -6.16 19.16
C PRO A 17 15.10 -4.74 19.70
N GLU A 18 14.59 -3.83 18.88
CA GLU A 18 14.28 -2.45 19.24
C GLU A 18 12.82 -2.14 18.87
N LYS A 19 12.14 -1.37 19.72
CA LYS A 19 10.76 -0.90 19.49
C LYS A 19 10.67 0.62 19.37
N VAL A 20 11.78 1.32 19.58
CA VAL A 20 11.92 2.77 19.53
C VAL A 20 12.99 3.10 18.50
N PHE A 21 12.67 3.97 17.54
CA PHE A 21 13.55 4.31 16.42
C PHE A 21 13.70 5.82 16.30
N HIS A 22 14.92 6.28 16.03
CA HIS A 22 15.19 7.69 15.74
C HIS A 22 15.11 7.93 14.23
N ILE A 23 14.11 8.70 13.79
CA ILE A 23 13.88 9.02 12.39
C ILE A 23 14.27 10.48 12.14
N LYS A 24 15.17 10.70 11.18
CA LYS A 24 15.60 12.04 10.80
C LYS A 24 15.40 12.23 9.31
N GLY A 25 14.77 13.34 8.92
CA GLY A 25 14.61 13.76 7.52
C GLY A 25 15.34 15.07 7.28
N THR A 26 16.03 15.18 6.15
CA THR A 26 16.65 16.45 5.73
C THR A 26 16.28 16.81 4.30
N VAL A 27 15.92 18.07 4.09
CA VAL A 27 15.64 18.69 2.80
C VAL A 27 16.73 19.72 2.52
N THR A 28 17.44 19.56 1.41
CA THR A 28 18.43 20.54 0.92
C THR A 28 17.98 21.07 -0.44
N VAL A 29 17.84 22.39 -0.56
CA VAL A 29 17.51 23.04 -1.83
C VAL A 29 18.80 23.53 -2.48
N SER A 30 19.16 22.97 -3.63
CA SER A 30 20.32 23.42 -4.40
C SER A 30 19.91 24.52 -5.38
N ASN A 31 20.35 25.74 -5.12
CA ASN A 31 20.29 26.87 -6.06
C ASN A 31 21.61 26.97 -6.85
N GLN A 32 21.89 25.99 -7.69
CA GLN A 32 22.91 26.17 -8.72
C GLN A 32 22.28 26.91 -9.90
N LEU A 33 22.80 28.11 -10.19
CA LEU A 33 22.29 29.16 -11.11
C LEU A 33 22.07 28.75 -12.59
N SER A 34 21.99 27.47 -12.93
CA SER A 34 21.88 27.00 -14.33
C SER A 34 21.00 25.75 -14.55
N VAL A 35 20.30 25.25 -13.52
CA VAL A 35 19.44 24.05 -13.60
C VAL A 35 18.14 24.34 -12.82
N PRO A 36 16.97 23.76 -13.15
CA PRO A 36 15.81 23.81 -12.27
C PRO A 36 16.18 23.47 -10.82
N VAL A 37 15.61 24.22 -9.87
CA VAL A 37 15.82 24.07 -8.42
C VAL A 37 15.70 22.59 -8.04
N LYS A 38 16.82 21.99 -7.62
CA LYS A 38 16.84 20.57 -7.22
C LYS A 38 16.71 20.48 -5.70
N THR A 39 15.57 19.98 -5.24
CA THR A 39 15.33 19.62 -3.84
C THR A 39 15.84 18.20 -3.60
N ILE A 40 16.84 18.05 -2.74
CA ILE A 40 17.40 16.76 -2.33
C ILE A 40 16.82 16.43 -0.96
N ARG A 41 16.07 15.33 -0.87
CA ARG A 41 15.54 14.79 0.38
C ARG A 41 16.30 13.54 0.78
N ARG A 42 16.72 13.46 2.04
CA ARG A 42 17.48 12.33 2.63
C ARG A 42 16.85 11.91 3.95
N LEU A 43 17.04 10.65 4.33
CA LEU A 43 16.34 10.04 5.45
C LEU A 43 17.29 9.12 6.22
N TRP A 44 17.17 9.11 7.54
CA TRP A 44 17.96 8.26 8.43
C TRP A 44 17.06 7.57 9.45
N VAL A 45 17.42 6.33 9.78
CA VAL A 45 16.81 5.50 10.83
C VAL A 45 17.92 5.05 11.76
N ASN A 46 17.82 5.34 13.06
CA ASN A 46 18.86 5.03 14.07
C ASN A 46 20.25 5.49 13.62
N HIS A 47 20.33 6.71 13.09
CA HIS A 47 21.55 7.34 12.57
C HIS A 47 22.15 6.71 11.30
N LEU A 48 21.54 5.65 10.75
CA LEU A 48 21.94 5.05 9.48
C LEU A 48 21.12 5.67 8.35
N GLU A 49 21.78 6.07 7.27
CA GLU A 49 21.10 6.61 6.09
C GLU A 49 20.35 5.49 5.37
N VAL A 50 19.09 5.75 5.03
CA VAL A 50 18.28 4.87 4.19
C VAL A 50 18.20 5.43 2.78
N PHE A 51 18.17 4.54 1.80
CA PHE A 51 18.26 4.87 0.38
C PHE A 51 16.97 4.47 -0.35
N PRO A 52 16.42 5.33 -1.24
CA PRO A 52 15.16 5.05 -1.92
C PRO A 52 15.22 3.80 -2.82
N GLU A 53 16.40 3.44 -3.29
CA GLU A 53 16.66 2.27 -4.13
C GLU A 53 16.22 0.96 -3.46
N THR A 54 16.25 0.90 -2.13
CA THR A 54 15.76 -0.27 -1.37
C THR A 54 14.27 -0.51 -1.62
N ALA A 55 13.47 0.55 -1.66
CA ALA A 55 12.05 0.46 -1.95
C ALA A 55 11.79 0.22 -3.43
N THR A 56 12.56 0.85 -4.34
CA THR A 56 12.43 0.65 -5.79
C THR A 56 12.78 -0.79 -6.20
N ALA A 57 13.76 -1.44 -5.54
CA ALA A 57 14.09 -2.84 -5.78
C ALA A 57 12.92 -3.79 -5.44
N LEU A 58 12.20 -3.50 -4.35
CA LEU A 58 11.00 -4.25 -3.96
C LEU A 58 9.79 -3.92 -4.85
N ARG A 59 9.63 -2.64 -5.22
CA ARG A 59 8.49 -2.14 -6.00
C ARG A 59 8.95 -1.12 -7.06
N PRO A 60 9.23 -1.56 -8.30
CA PRO A 60 9.82 -0.74 -9.36
C PRO A 60 9.02 0.50 -9.81
N PHE A 61 7.75 0.62 -9.43
CA PHE A 61 6.91 1.78 -9.76
C PHE A 61 7.12 2.96 -8.80
N TYR A 62 7.80 2.74 -7.67
CA TYR A 62 8.06 3.80 -6.71
C TYR A 62 9.21 4.69 -7.15
N ASP A 63 9.05 5.98 -6.86
CA ASP A 63 9.98 7.02 -7.27
C ASP A 63 11.33 6.79 -6.58
N CYS A 64 12.42 6.99 -7.31
CA CYS A 64 13.78 6.92 -6.76
C CYS A 64 14.13 8.24 -6.04
N SER A 65 13.22 8.66 -5.16
CA SER A 65 13.31 9.87 -4.36
C SER A 65 12.42 9.74 -3.13
N PHE A 66 12.75 10.49 -2.08
CA PHE A 66 11.92 10.57 -0.89
C PHE A 66 11.00 11.78 -0.92
N GLU A 67 9.83 11.60 -0.33
CA GLU A 67 8.91 12.67 0.00
C GLU A 67 8.14 12.35 1.27
N TRP A 68 7.77 13.38 2.02
CA TRP A 68 7.04 13.29 3.28
C TRP A 68 6.23 14.58 3.47
N GLY A 69 5.30 14.57 4.44
CA GLY A 69 4.30 15.63 4.60
C GLY A 69 3.13 15.51 3.61
N GLU A 70 2.28 16.53 3.52
CA GLU A 70 1.03 16.48 2.73
C GLU A 70 1.25 16.44 1.20
N LEU A 71 2.47 16.67 0.73
CA LEU A 71 2.78 16.90 -0.68
C LEU A 71 3.17 15.65 -1.48
N GLY A 72 3.49 14.53 -0.84
CA GLY A 72 4.02 13.35 -1.52
C GLY A 72 3.01 12.25 -1.82
N GLN A 73 2.70 12.01 -3.10
CA GLN A 73 1.88 10.85 -3.46
C GLN A 73 2.72 9.57 -3.56
N ASN A 74 3.62 9.44 -4.53
CA ASN A 74 4.35 8.19 -4.77
C ASN A 74 5.66 8.08 -3.97
N ALA A 75 6.43 9.18 -3.88
CA ALA A 75 7.70 9.22 -3.16
C ALA A 75 7.54 9.05 -1.62
N SER A 76 6.33 9.25 -1.08
CA SER A 76 6.01 8.94 0.31
C SER A 76 5.80 7.45 0.56
N TYR A 77 5.36 6.67 -0.44
CA TYR A 77 5.41 5.21 -0.35
C TYR A 77 6.86 4.70 -0.40
N THR A 78 7.72 5.33 -1.21
CA THR A 78 9.18 5.05 -1.20
C THR A 78 9.74 5.27 0.20
N ALA A 79 9.49 6.44 0.80
CA ALA A 79 9.96 6.76 2.15
C ALA A 79 9.44 5.76 3.19
N ALA A 80 8.13 5.47 3.17
CA ALA A 80 7.53 4.53 4.12
C ALA A 80 8.10 3.12 3.99
N LEU A 81 8.24 2.60 2.76
CA LEU A 81 8.78 1.26 2.52
C LEU A 81 10.25 1.18 2.92
N SER A 82 11.08 2.17 2.57
CA SER A 82 12.48 2.21 2.99
C SER A 82 12.65 2.27 4.52
N ILE A 83 11.82 3.05 5.23
CA ILE A 83 11.81 3.05 6.71
C ILE A 83 11.42 1.67 7.24
N CYS A 84 10.34 1.09 6.71
CA CYS A 84 9.87 -0.22 7.17
C CYS A 84 10.90 -1.32 6.96
N VAL A 85 11.62 -1.33 5.83
CA VAL A 85 12.73 -2.26 5.59
C VAL A 85 13.82 -2.08 6.66
N ALA A 86 14.21 -0.85 6.96
CA ALA A 86 15.23 -0.55 7.97
C ALA A 86 14.79 -0.93 9.41
N VAL A 87 13.52 -0.68 9.75
CA VAL A 87 12.95 -0.93 11.08
C VAL A 87 12.69 -2.41 11.33
N PHE A 88 12.09 -3.12 10.38
CA PHE A 88 11.64 -4.49 10.57
C PHE A 88 12.66 -5.54 10.14
N ASN A 89 13.68 -5.15 9.37
CA ASN A 89 14.70 -6.04 8.82
C ASN A 89 14.09 -7.30 8.15
N SER A 90 12.95 -7.11 7.48
CA SER A 90 12.18 -8.17 6.84
C SER A 90 11.38 -7.58 5.69
N GLU A 91 11.70 -7.97 4.45
CA GLU A 91 11.00 -7.50 3.26
C GLU A 91 9.49 -7.79 3.34
N ARG A 92 9.11 -9.00 3.78
CA ARG A 92 7.71 -9.40 3.93
C ARG A 92 6.95 -8.49 4.89
N LEU A 93 7.50 -8.25 6.09
CA LEU A 93 6.84 -7.38 7.07
C LEU A 93 6.79 -5.93 6.58
N ALA A 94 7.88 -5.47 5.94
CA ALA A 94 7.92 -4.13 5.37
C ALA A 94 6.85 -3.94 4.29
N GLU A 95 6.72 -4.88 3.35
CA GLU A 95 5.67 -4.86 2.33
C GLU A 95 4.26 -4.94 2.92
N ASN A 96 4.06 -5.66 4.03
CA ASN A 96 2.74 -5.77 4.65
C ASN A 96 2.31 -4.49 5.41
N LEU A 97 3.28 -3.72 5.91
CA LEU A 97 3.05 -2.63 6.86
C LEU A 97 3.25 -1.23 6.28
N PHE A 98 4.00 -1.06 5.18
CA PHE A 98 4.43 0.28 4.73
C PHE A 98 3.28 1.21 4.35
N ILE A 99 2.15 0.70 3.87
CA ILE A 99 0.97 1.54 3.56
C ILE A 99 0.38 2.12 4.84
N CYS A 100 0.14 1.26 5.84
CA CYS A 100 -0.33 1.69 7.15
C CYS A 100 0.68 2.62 7.83
N PHE A 101 1.98 2.35 7.66
CA PHE A 101 3.05 3.19 8.17
C PHE A 101 3.07 4.57 7.52
N LYS A 102 2.88 4.64 6.20
CA LYS A 102 2.78 5.89 5.45
C LYS A 102 1.67 6.77 6.02
N GLU A 103 0.46 6.21 6.11
CA GLU A 103 -0.75 6.93 6.54
C GLU A 103 -0.67 7.39 8.00
N GLU A 104 -0.07 6.58 8.88
CA GLU A 104 0.02 6.91 10.30
C GLU A 104 1.17 7.87 10.62
N PHE A 105 2.31 7.72 9.94
CA PHE A 105 3.52 8.46 10.26
C PHE A 105 3.98 9.40 9.15
N VAL A 106 4.29 8.89 7.96
CA VAL A 106 4.99 9.65 6.90
C VAL A 106 4.18 10.84 6.38
N GLU A 107 2.86 10.69 6.24
CA GLU A 107 1.96 11.79 5.83
C GLU A 107 1.96 12.94 6.85
N ASN A 108 2.25 12.65 8.12
CA ASN A 108 2.24 13.62 9.21
C ASN A 108 3.64 14.12 9.58
N PHE A 109 4.68 13.71 8.85
CA PHE A 109 6.02 14.25 9.07
C PHE A 109 6.09 15.74 8.68
N PRO A 110 6.93 16.55 9.35
CA PRO A 110 7.08 17.95 9.00
C PRO A 110 7.60 18.13 7.57
N ASP A 111 7.08 19.12 6.83
CA ASP A 111 7.46 19.41 5.43
C ASP A 111 8.95 19.79 5.22
N GLY A 112 9.70 20.02 6.30
CA GLY A 112 11.11 20.44 6.29
C GLY A 112 12.08 19.41 6.88
N ASN A 113 13.18 19.93 7.45
CA ASN A 113 14.09 19.12 8.26
C ASN A 113 13.39 18.72 9.55
N PHE A 114 13.55 17.47 9.97
CA PHE A 114 12.95 16.97 11.20
C PHE A 114 13.82 15.91 11.86
N GLU A 115 13.59 15.75 13.16
CA GLU A 115 14.10 14.63 13.96
C GLU A 115 12.98 14.20 14.91
N LEU A 116 12.62 12.92 14.85
CA LEU A 116 11.48 12.34 15.55
C LEU A 116 11.92 11.03 16.22
N VAL A 117 11.32 10.74 17.37
CA VAL A 117 11.43 9.44 18.04
C VAL A 117 10.12 8.70 17.81
N LEU A 118 10.22 7.51 17.22
CA LEU A 118 9.09 6.69 16.81
C LEU A 118 9.04 5.41 17.64
N GLU A 119 7.99 5.23 18.44
CA GLU A 119 7.71 3.97 19.13
C GLU A 119 6.67 3.15 18.33
N VAL A 120 7.05 1.95 17.88
CA VAL A 120 6.19 1.14 16.98
C VAL A 120 5.23 0.20 17.70
N THR A 121 5.32 0.05 19.03
CA THR A 121 4.51 -0.93 19.77
C THR A 121 3.01 -0.74 19.54
N ARG A 122 2.53 0.50 19.65
CA ARG A 122 1.11 0.82 19.44
C ARG A 122 0.68 0.59 18.00
N PHE A 123 1.52 0.95 17.04
CA PHE A 123 1.30 0.71 15.62
C PHE A 123 1.15 -0.79 15.31
N LEU A 124 2.06 -1.62 15.82
CA LEU A 124 2.03 -3.07 15.61
C LEU A 124 0.81 -3.75 16.28
N ASN A 125 0.39 -3.24 17.44
CA ASN A 125 -0.82 -3.72 18.09
C ASN A 125 -2.09 -3.36 17.29
N LYS A 126 -2.11 -2.17 16.66
CA LYS A 126 -3.24 -1.70 15.85
C LYS A 126 -3.37 -2.48 14.55
N HIS A 127 -2.25 -2.76 13.87
CA HIS A 127 -2.19 -3.45 12.57
C HIS A 127 -1.75 -4.92 12.73
N ASN A 128 -2.23 -5.59 13.79
CA ASN A 128 -1.77 -6.93 14.14
C ASN A 128 -2.12 -7.99 13.08
N ASP A 129 -3.23 -7.80 12.39
CA ASP A 129 -3.66 -8.60 11.23
C ASP A 129 -2.59 -8.65 10.13
N ARG A 130 -1.86 -7.54 9.92
CA ARG A 130 -0.77 -7.44 8.93
C ARG A 130 0.50 -8.20 9.31
N LEU A 131 0.61 -8.62 10.57
CA LEU A 131 1.77 -9.34 11.10
C LEU A 131 1.70 -10.86 10.88
N HIS A 132 0.57 -11.37 10.39
CA HIS A 132 0.37 -12.80 10.18
C HIS A 132 1.53 -13.39 9.33
N PRO A 133 2.17 -14.51 9.74
CA PRO A 133 3.38 -15.04 9.09
C PRO A 133 3.14 -15.44 7.63
N ASN A 134 1.93 -15.93 7.35
CA ASN A 134 1.51 -16.41 6.04
C ASN A 134 0.87 -15.34 5.14
N LEU A 135 0.87 -14.08 5.59
CA LEU A 135 0.36 -12.95 4.82
C LEU A 135 1.48 -12.31 4.01
N TYR A 136 1.17 -12.03 2.75
CA TYR A 136 2.05 -11.38 1.78
C TYR A 136 1.32 -10.26 1.07
N SER A 137 1.93 -9.09 1.06
CA SER A 137 1.51 -7.98 0.22
C SER A 137 2.20 -8.05 -1.13
N ARG A 138 1.43 -7.86 -2.21
CA ARG A 138 1.94 -7.76 -3.58
C ARG A 138 1.39 -6.54 -4.28
N PHE A 139 2.20 -6.00 -5.17
CA PHE A 139 1.83 -4.86 -5.99
C PHE A 139 0.90 -5.30 -7.14
N CYS A 140 -0.14 -4.52 -7.38
CA CYS A 140 -1.05 -4.67 -8.51
C CYS A 140 -1.17 -3.35 -9.28
N PHE A 141 -0.65 -3.33 -10.51
CA PHE A 141 -0.66 -2.18 -11.39
C PHE A 141 -2.07 -1.70 -11.72
N SER A 142 -2.97 -2.64 -12.03
CA SER A 142 -4.35 -2.33 -12.45
C SER A 142 -5.28 -2.00 -11.28
N ALA A 143 -4.78 -2.03 -10.04
CA ALA A 143 -5.58 -1.66 -8.88
C ALA A 143 -5.90 -0.17 -8.88
N ILE A 144 -7.19 0.12 -8.73
CA ILE A 144 -7.74 1.49 -8.76
C ILE A 144 -7.53 2.26 -7.45
N THR A 145 -6.95 1.62 -6.43
CA THR A 145 -6.66 2.22 -5.12
C THR A 145 -5.27 2.83 -5.10
N ASN A 146 -5.09 3.90 -4.32
CA ASN A 146 -3.81 4.61 -4.20
C ASN A 146 -2.66 3.73 -3.69
N SER A 147 -2.97 2.65 -2.99
CA SER A 147 -1.98 1.71 -2.42
C SER A 147 -1.51 0.64 -3.40
N ARG A 148 -2.29 0.35 -4.46
CA ARG A 148 -2.01 -0.72 -5.44
C ARG A 148 -1.56 -2.04 -4.81
N GLU A 149 -2.13 -2.39 -3.66
CA GLU A 149 -1.74 -3.56 -2.87
C GLU A 149 -2.82 -4.63 -2.94
N ILE A 150 -2.36 -5.88 -3.06
CA ILE A 150 -3.14 -7.10 -2.93
C ILE A 150 -2.51 -7.97 -1.84
N LEU A 151 -3.31 -8.31 -0.85
CA LEU A 151 -2.99 -9.21 0.24
C LEU A 151 -3.30 -10.65 -0.16
N LEU A 152 -2.29 -11.50 0.00
CA LEU A 152 -2.32 -12.92 -0.33
C LEU A 152 -2.00 -13.70 0.94
N TYR A 153 -2.82 -14.71 1.21
CA TYR A 153 -2.60 -15.65 2.29
C TYR A 153 -2.08 -16.97 1.71
N LYS A 154 -0.96 -17.49 2.22
CA LYS A 154 -0.42 -18.80 1.83
C LYS A 154 -0.61 -19.82 2.93
N ASP A 155 -1.46 -20.81 2.72
CA ASP A 155 -1.62 -21.92 3.65
C ASP A 155 -0.30 -22.73 3.73
N PRO A 156 0.30 -22.88 4.93
CA PRO A 156 1.56 -23.60 5.09
C PRO A 156 1.41 -25.12 4.93
N GLU A 157 0.22 -25.68 5.18
CA GLU A 157 -0.02 -27.12 5.08
C GLU A 157 -0.26 -27.55 3.64
N THR A 158 -1.12 -26.80 2.93
CA THR A 158 -1.52 -27.15 1.56
C THR A 158 -0.72 -26.43 0.49
N GLY A 159 0.00 -25.37 0.86
CA GLY A 159 0.66 -24.46 -0.09
C GLY A 159 -0.30 -23.57 -0.88
N LEU A 160 -1.61 -23.70 -0.66
CA LEU A 160 -2.63 -22.95 -1.38
C LEU A 160 -2.52 -21.46 -1.05
N ILE A 161 -2.45 -20.64 -2.09
CA ILE A 161 -2.43 -19.19 -2.00
C ILE A 161 -3.83 -18.68 -2.33
N THR A 162 -4.37 -17.81 -1.47
CA THR A 162 -5.70 -17.22 -1.64
C THR A 162 -5.66 -15.71 -1.45
N THR A 163 -6.45 -14.98 -2.24
CA THR A 163 -6.75 -13.57 -2.01
C THR A 163 -8.24 -13.36 -2.09
N ASP A 164 -8.78 -12.61 -1.12
CA ASP A 164 -10.12 -12.06 -1.18
C ASP A 164 -10.01 -10.59 -1.61
N LEU A 165 -10.40 -10.30 -2.86
CA LEU A 165 -10.36 -8.93 -3.34
C LEU A 165 -11.35 -8.03 -2.58
N ALA A 166 -12.43 -8.59 -2.04
CA ALA A 166 -13.39 -7.82 -1.28
C ALA A 166 -12.85 -7.32 0.04
N GLU A 167 -12.17 -8.19 0.76
CA GLU A 167 -11.46 -7.85 1.98
C GLU A 167 -10.38 -6.79 1.70
N ASN A 168 -9.56 -7.00 0.67
CA ASN A 168 -8.54 -6.03 0.23
C ASN A 168 -9.13 -4.62 0.03
N TYR A 169 -10.21 -4.51 -0.73
CA TYR A 169 -10.86 -3.22 -0.98
C TYR A 169 -11.52 -2.62 0.27
N ALA A 170 -12.09 -3.44 1.14
CA ALA A 170 -12.69 -2.98 2.39
C ALA A 170 -11.62 -2.36 3.31
N MET A 171 -10.48 -3.01 3.47
CA MET A 171 -9.36 -2.50 4.26
C MET A 171 -8.86 -1.16 3.72
N HIS A 172 -8.58 -1.05 2.41
CA HIS A 172 -8.13 0.21 1.81
C HIS A 172 -9.15 1.36 1.89
N ARG A 173 -10.45 1.07 2.07
CA ARG A 173 -11.49 2.09 2.31
C ARG A 173 -11.43 2.64 3.73
N GLU A 174 -11.02 1.85 4.71
CA GLU A 174 -11.01 2.28 6.10
C GLU A 174 -9.97 3.36 6.38
N TYR A 175 -8.87 3.33 5.62
CA TYR A 175 -7.75 4.22 5.79
C TYR A 175 -7.84 5.56 5.03
N MET A 176 -8.92 5.80 4.26
CA MET A 176 -9.06 7.06 3.53
C MET A 176 -9.53 8.22 4.43
N PRO A 177 -8.74 9.31 4.55
CA PRO A 177 -9.06 10.41 5.47
C PRO A 177 -10.25 11.28 4.99
N ASN A 178 -10.49 11.35 3.69
CA ASN A 178 -11.53 12.21 3.10
C ASN A 178 -12.87 11.48 2.93
N VAL A 179 -13.90 11.94 3.64
CA VAL A 179 -15.26 11.38 3.61
C VAL A 179 -15.89 11.36 2.21
N THR A 180 -15.67 12.40 1.40
CA THR A 180 -16.21 12.50 0.04
C THR A 180 -15.55 11.49 -0.90
N LEU A 181 -14.23 11.36 -0.83
CA LEU A 181 -13.48 10.33 -1.57
C LEU A 181 -13.86 8.92 -1.11
N ARG A 182 -14.07 8.72 0.20
CA ARG A 182 -14.52 7.46 0.77
C ARG A 182 -15.89 7.03 0.22
N LYS A 183 -16.85 7.96 0.11
CA LYS A 183 -18.17 7.72 -0.51
C LYS A 183 -18.09 7.42 -2.01
N LEU A 184 -17.24 8.12 -2.75
CA LEU A 184 -17.04 7.86 -4.18
C LEU A 184 -16.43 6.47 -4.40
N ASN A 185 -15.42 6.11 -3.60
CA ASN A 185 -14.79 4.81 -3.67
C ASN A 185 -15.71 3.69 -3.21
N GLU A 186 -16.55 3.92 -2.20
CA GLU A 186 -17.60 2.97 -1.83
C GLU A 186 -18.56 2.69 -3.00
N ARG A 187 -18.95 3.71 -3.76
CA ARG A 187 -19.79 3.51 -4.96
C ARG A 187 -19.06 2.71 -6.04
N LYS A 188 -17.77 2.99 -6.29
CA LYS A 188 -16.93 2.22 -7.23
C LYS A 188 -16.75 0.77 -6.77
N GLN A 189 -16.50 0.55 -5.49
CA GLN A 189 -16.35 -0.77 -4.87
C GLN A 189 -17.65 -1.57 -4.92
N ARG A 190 -18.81 -0.97 -4.64
CA ARG A 190 -20.10 -1.66 -4.80
C ARG A 190 -20.35 -2.10 -6.24
N LEU A 191 -19.95 -1.29 -7.23
CA LEU A 191 -20.01 -1.67 -8.64
C LEU A 191 -19.02 -2.79 -8.97
N LEU A 192 -17.81 -2.71 -8.42
CA LEU A 192 -16.78 -3.74 -8.51
C LEU A 192 -17.26 -5.08 -7.94
N PHE A 193 -17.87 -5.11 -6.75
CA PHE A 193 -18.46 -6.31 -6.18
C PHE A 193 -19.63 -6.86 -6.97
N LYS A 194 -20.49 -6.02 -7.53
CA LYS A 194 -21.56 -6.47 -8.42
C LYS A 194 -21.03 -7.09 -9.72
N LEU A 195 -19.89 -6.59 -10.23
CA LEU A 195 -19.20 -7.17 -11.38
C LEU A 195 -18.51 -8.49 -11.00
N PHE A 196 -17.80 -8.53 -9.88
CA PHE A 196 -17.02 -9.69 -9.44
C PHE A 196 -17.85 -10.81 -8.79
N ALA A 197 -19.07 -10.53 -8.34
CA ALA A 197 -20.00 -11.57 -7.89
C ALA A 197 -20.28 -12.62 -8.98
N LYS A 198 -20.07 -12.27 -10.26
CA LYS A 198 -20.15 -13.21 -11.39
C LYS A 198 -18.86 -13.98 -11.66
N ASP A 199 -17.70 -13.44 -11.27
CA ASP A 199 -16.37 -13.94 -11.64
C ASP A 199 -15.58 -14.56 -10.46
N ASN A 200 -16.22 -14.68 -9.28
CA ASN A 200 -15.62 -15.11 -8.01
C ASN A 200 -14.45 -14.21 -7.55
N TYR A 201 -14.73 -13.28 -6.64
CA TYR A 201 -13.76 -12.31 -6.10
C TYR A 201 -12.67 -12.93 -5.21
N ILE A 202 -12.80 -14.23 -4.89
CA ILE A 202 -11.79 -15.04 -4.22
C ILE A 202 -10.97 -15.74 -5.30
N ILE A 203 -9.70 -15.37 -5.41
CA ILE A 203 -8.75 -16.02 -6.33
C ILE A 203 -7.87 -16.95 -5.50
N SER A 204 -7.68 -18.17 -5.99
CA SER A 204 -6.79 -19.16 -5.40
C SER A 204 -5.89 -19.80 -6.44
N GLY A 205 -4.69 -20.23 -6.03
CA GLY A 205 -3.67 -20.87 -6.87
C GLY A 205 -2.54 -21.40 -5.99
N TYR A 206 -1.46 -21.91 -6.59
CA TYR A 206 -0.33 -22.47 -5.83
C TYR A 206 0.97 -21.67 -6.00
N GLU A 207 0.99 -20.72 -6.94
CA GLU A 207 2.12 -19.82 -7.16
C GLU A 207 1.69 -18.36 -7.08
N PHE A 208 2.51 -17.51 -6.44
CA PHE A 208 2.22 -16.08 -6.34
C PHE A 208 2.04 -15.40 -7.71
N PRO A 209 2.90 -15.64 -8.72
CA PRO A 209 2.72 -15.05 -10.04
C PRO A 209 1.42 -15.48 -10.73
N GLU A 210 1.01 -16.72 -10.55
CA GLU A 210 -0.25 -17.26 -11.09
C GLU A 210 -1.46 -16.51 -10.52
N VAL A 211 -1.53 -16.42 -9.18
CA VAL A 211 -2.61 -15.73 -8.48
C VAL A 211 -2.63 -14.25 -8.86
N MET A 212 -1.46 -13.59 -8.85
CA MET A 212 -1.36 -12.17 -9.19
C MET A 212 -1.73 -11.85 -10.63
N ARG A 213 -1.40 -12.72 -11.60
CA ARG A 213 -1.83 -12.54 -12.99
C ARG A 213 -3.35 -12.56 -13.10
N ARG A 214 -4.02 -13.48 -12.40
CA ARG A 214 -5.49 -13.55 -12.37
C ARG A 214 -6.10 -12.33 -11.69
N VAL A 215 -5.45 -11.81 -10.64
CA VAL A 215 -5.85 -10.55 -10.00
C VAL A 215 -5.75 -9.40 -10.98
N GLU A 216 -4.60 -9.24 -11.65
CA GLU A 216 -4.39 -8.21 -12.68
C GLU A 216 -5.44 -8.29 -13.78
N ASP A 217 -5.68 -9.48 -14.34
CA ASP A 217 -6.70 -9.68 -15.39
C ASP A 217 -8.10 -9.26 -14.91
N MET A 218 -8.45 -9.56 -13.66
CA MET A 218 -9.74 -9.15 -13.09
C MET A 218 -9.82 -7.63 -12.91
N MET A 219 -8.76 -7.02 -12.39
CA MET A 219 -8.67 -5.59 -12.09
C MET A 219 -8.61 -4.75 -13.37
N ALA A 220 -7.85 -5.18 -14.37
CA ALA A 220 -7.77 -4.55 -15.68
C ALA A 220 -9.12 -4.58 -16.40
N ARG A 221 -9.83 -5.71 -16.38
CA ARG A 221 -11.19 -5.80 -16.95
C ARG A 221 -12.16 -4.84 -16.26
N PHE A 222 -12.06 -4.71 -14.94
CA PHE A 222 -12.87 -3.73 -14.20
C PHE A 222 -12.53 -2.28 -14.59
N TYR A 223 -11.24 -1.95 -14.67
CA TYR A 223 -10.78 -0.63 -15.08
C TYR A 223 -11.32 -0.27 -16.47
N TRP A 224 -11.13 -1.15 -17.46
CA TRP A 224 -11.58 -0.92 -18.83
C TRP A 224 -13.10 -0.79 -18.96
N ARG A 225 -13.88 -1.64 -18.30
CA ARG A 225 -15.35 -1.51 -18.28
C ARG A 225 -15.81 -0.20 -17.64
N SER A 226 -15.10 0.28 -16.62
CA SER A 226 -15.39 1.55 -15.98
C SER A 226 -15.10 2.73 -16.91
N VAL A 227 -13.98 2.68 -17.64
CA VAL A 227 -13.60 3.68 -18.65
C VAL A 227 -14.58 3.68 -19.82
N GLU A 228 -14.91 2.52 -20.38
CA GLU A 228 -15.88 2.35 -21.47
C GLU A 228 -17.20 3.03 -21.14
N LYS A 229 -17.76 2.76 -19.95
CA LYS A 229 -19.02 3.38 -19.51
C LYS A 229 -18.95 4.91 -19.44
N ILE A 230 -17.80 5.47 -19.03
CA ILE A 230 -17.60 6.93 -19.00
C ILE A 230 -17.53 7.48 -20.43
N ILE A 231 -16.79 6.82 -21.31
CA ILE A 231 -16.64 7.24 -22.72
C ILE A 231 -17.99 7.18 -23.43
N THR A 232 -18.71 6.06 -23.35
CA THR A 232 -20.03 5.90 -23.99
C THR A 232 -21.01 6.98 -23.53
N ARG A 233 -21.04 7.28 -22.22
CA ARG A 233 -21.89 8.35 -21.68
C ARG A 233 -21.50 9.72 -22.24
N LYS A 234 -20.21 10.04 -22.30
CA LYS A 234 -19.73 11.31 -22.89
C LYS A 234 -20.01 11.43 -24.38
N ILE A 235 -20.05 10.31 -25.11
CA ILE A 235 -20.42 10.28 -26.53
C ILE A 235 -21.92 10.54 -26.66
N ALA A 236 -22.77 9.83 -25.91
CA ALA A 236 -24.22 10.06 -25.91
C ALA A 236 -24.56 11.52 -25.56
N ASP A 237 -24.00 12.04 -24.46
CA ASP A 237 -24.21 13.43 -24.02
C ASP A 237 -23.71 14.50 -25.03
N ARG A 238 -22.88 14.13 -26.03
CA ARG A 238 -22.27 15.07 -26.99
C ARG A 238 -22.82 14.95 -28.41
N TYR A 239 -23.40 13.80 -28.75
CA TYR A 239 -23.84 13.48 -30.11
C TYR A 239 -25.31 13.04 -30.20
N GLU A 240 -26.03 12.98 -29.08
CA GLU A 240 -27.50 12.80 -29.05
C GLU A 240 -28.24 14.11 -28.70
N ASP A 241 -27.81 15.23 -29.30
CA ASP A 241 -28.64 16.43 -29.51
C ASP A 241 -29.21 16.42 -30.95
#